data_AF-A0A8H4UWE3-F1
#
_entry.id   AF-A0A8H4UWE3-F1
#
_cell.length_a   1.000
_cell.length_b   1.000
_cell.length_c   1.000
_cell.angle_alpha   90.00
_cell.angle_beta   90.00
_cell.angle_gamma   90.00
#
_symmetry.space_group_name_H-M   'P 1'
#
loop_
_entity.id
_entity.type
_entity.pdbx_description
1 polymer ?
#
loop_
_entity_poly.entity_id
_entity_poly.type
_entity_poly.pdbx_seq_one_letter_code
_entity_poly.pdbx_strand_id
1 'polypeptide(L)'
;MVLDNADDDQMFFHNDDTDERASFVTLLPQASHGSVLITSRNGLAARNLVGADGLVIDVQPMNEDESLALLRGRIHGNASLVEDEKALVQALEYIPLAISQAGSYIVNRSPRITASRYLELFNESESNQAHLLQQEDAKDLRRDPSIRYAVITTWQLSFEQLRHDQPSATDLLSLMIRRRASTAD
;
A
#
# COMPACT_ATOMS: atom_id res chain seq x y z
N MET A 1 -14.08 -18.77 0.35
CA MET A 1 -14.43 -17.50 -0.33
C MET A 1 -13.37 -16.46 0.00
N VAL A 2 -13.09 -15.50 -0.88
CA VAL A 2 -12.21 -14.37 -0.58
C VAL A 2 -12.99 -13.08 -0.84
N LEU A 3 -13.08 -12.21 0.16
CA LEU A 3 -13.52 -10.82 0.01
C LEU A 3 -12.28 -9.94 0.00
N ASP A 4 -12.07 -9.22 -1.10
CA ASP A 4 -10.92 -8.33 -1.26
C ASP A 4 -11.35 -6.86 -1.08
N ASN A 5 -10.54 -6.06 -0.39
CA ASN A 5 -10.74 -4.62 -0.18
C ASN A 5 -12.09 -4.26 0.49
N ALA A 6 -12.45 -4.99 1.54
CA ALA A 6 -13.65 -4.79 2.35
C ALA A 6 -13.44 -3.66 3.39
N ASP A 7 -13.26 -2.43 2.92
CA ASP A 7 -12.87 -1.28 3.75
C ASP A 7 -14.07 -0.50 4.33
N ASP A 8 -15.21 -0.54 3.65
CA ASP A 8 -16.41 0.24 3.98
C ASP A 8 -17.36 -0.55 4.89
N ASP A 9 -17.34 -0.23 6.17
CA ASP A 9 -18.19 -0.85 7.19
C ASP A 9 -19.69 -0.60 6.94
N GLN A 10 -20.05 0.56 6.39
CA GLN A 10 -21.45 0.92 6.15
C GLN A 10 -22.06 0.12 5.01
N MET A 11 -21.25 -0.29 4.03
CA MET A 11 -21.69 -1.21 2.99
C MET A 11 -22.13 -2.55 3.60
N PHE A 12 -21.39 -3.06 4.60
CA PHE A 12 -21.69 -4.35 5.20
C PHE A 12 -22.74 -4.29 6.31
N PHE A 13 -22.84 -3.21 7.07
CA PHE A 13 -23.68 -3.13 8.28
C PHE A 13 -24.67 -1.94 8.24
N HIS A 14 -25.32 -1.72 7.10
CA HIS A 14 -26.34 -0.68 6.94
C HIS A 14 -27.48 -0.82 7.97
N ASN A 15 -27.85 0.28 8.63
CA ASN A 15 -28.84 0.32 9.71
C ASN A 15 -30.11 1.13 9.37
N ASP A 16 -30.34 1.53 8.12
CA ASP A 16 -31.54 2.29 7.76
C ASP A 16 -32.72 1.35 7.49
N ASP A 17 -33.68 1.33 8.42
CA ASP A 17 -34.97 0.59 8.38
C ASP A 17 -35.89 0.94 7.18
N THR A 18 -35.46 1.81 6.26
CA THR A 18 -36.30 2.38 5.19
C THR A 18 -35.93 1.93 3.78
N ASP A 19 -34.81 1.24 3.57
CA ASP A 19 -34.39 0.74 2.25
C ASP A 19 -34.23 -0.80 2.29
N GLU A 20 -34.99 -1.54 1.48
CA GLU A 20 -35.03 -3.02 1.43
C GLU A 20 -33.73 -3.67 0.91
N ARG A 21 -32.60 -2.94 0.92
CA ARG A 21 -31.30 -3.47 0.54
C ARG A 21 -30.76 -4.30 1.68
N ALA A 22 -30.89 -5.63 1.56
CA ALA A 22 -30.26 -6.57 2.46
C ALA A 22 -28.77 -6.23 2.62
N SER A 23 -28.34 -6.02 3.86
CA SER A 23 -26.93 -5.80 4.20
C SER A 23 -26.07 -6.91 3.57
N PHE A 24 -24.95 -6.54 2.93
CA PHE A 24 -24.11 -7.50 2.22
C PHE A 24 -23.56 -8.61 3.12
N VAL A 25 -23.56 -8.41 4.45
CA VAL A 25 -23.18 -9.45 5.42
C VAL A 25 -24.10 -10.67 5.35
N THR A 26 -25.38 -10.47 5.01
CA THR A 26 -26.37 -11.54 4.89
C THR A 26 -26.13 -12.44 3.67
N LEU A 27 -25.37 -11.93 2.69
CA LEU A 27 -24.96 -12.68 1.50
C LEU A 27 -23.69 -13.52 1.76
N LEU A 28 -23.01 -13.32 2.90
CA LEU A 28 -21.85 -14.13 3.25
C LEU A 28 -22.29 -15.55 3.63
N PRO A 29 -21.62 -16.60 3.11
CA PRO A 29 -21.97 -17.98 3.42
C PRO A 29 -21.87 -18.26 4.91
N GLN A 30 -22.99 -18.61 5.52
CA GLN A 30 -23.09 -19.08 6.90
C GLN A 30 -23.05 -20.61 6.92
N ALA A 31 -21.91 -21.19 6.54
CA ALA A 31 -21.72 -22.64 6.50
C ALA A 31 -20.72 -23.10 7.57
N SER A 32 -20.97 -24.25 8.18
CA SER A 32 -20.04 -24.89 9.13
C SER A 32 -18.76 -25.44 8.50
N HIS A 33 -18.66 -25.37 7.16
CA HIS A 33 -17.54 -25.85 6.38
C HIS A 33 -17.08 -24.77 5.40
N GLY A 34 -15.77 -24.74 5.14
CA GLY A 34 -15.13 -23.71 4.34
C GLY A 34 -14.64 -22.54 5.19
N SER A 35 -13.95 -21.61 4.53
CA SER A 35 -13.40 -20.42 5.18
C SER A 35 -13.60 -19.21 4.29
N VAL A 36 -13.78 -18.04 4.92
CA VAL A 36 -13.80 -16.74 4.26
C VAL A 36 -12.52 -16.01 4.64
N LEU A 37 -11.71 -15.64 3.65
CA LEU A 37 -10.58 -14.74 3.83
C LEU A 37 -11.03 -13.33 3.45
N ILE A 38 -10.81 -12.37 4.34
CA ILE A 38 -11.18 -10.97 4.12
C ILE A 38 -9.90 -10.14 4.15
N THR A 39 -9.69 -9.31 3.14
CA THR A 39 -8.64 -8.28 3.18
C THR A 39 -9.32 -6.92 3.36
N SER A 40 -8.75 -6.09 4.24
CA SER A 40 -9.25 -4.75 4.51
C SER A 40 -8.11 -3.89 5.05
N ARG A 41 -8.09 -2.62 4.65
CA ARG A 41 -7.25 -1.56 5.22
C ARG A 41 -7.88 -0.93 6.45
N ASN A 42 -9.18 -1.17 6.67
CA ASN A 42 -9.93 -0.64 7.80
C ASN A 42 -10.05 -1.71 8.91
N GLY A 43 -9.23 -1.57 9.95
CA GLY A 43 -9.24 -2.51 11.07
C GLY A 43 -10.57 -2.60 11.83
N LEU A 44 -11.42 -1.56 11.79
CA LEU A 44 -12.76 -1.62 12.36
C LEU A 44 -13.69 -2.46 11.49
N ALA A 45 -13.74 -2.21 10.18
CA ALA A 45 -14.53 -2.99 9.24
C ALA A 45 -14.13 -4.48 9.26
N ALA A 46 -12.82 -4.77 9.30
CA ALA A 46 -12.32 -6.13 9.43
C ALA A 46 -12.84 -6.84 10.68
N ARG A 47 -12.76 -6.18 11.86
CA ARG A 47 -13.25 -6.73 13.13
C ARG A 47 -14.76 -6.98 13.12
N ASN A 48 -15.53 -6.04 12.57
CA ASN A 48 -16.98 -6.18 12.47
C ASN A 48 -17.36 -7.35 11.55
N LEU A 49 -16.65 -7.52 10.43
CA LEU A 49 -16.87 -8.60 9.46
C LEU A 49 -16.52 -10.00 9.97
N VAL A 50 -15.43 -10.15 10.72
CA VAL A 50 -15.02 -11.46 11.23
C VAL A 50 -15.72 -11.85 12.54
N GLY A 51 -16.30 -10.86 13.24
CA GLY A 51 -17.02 -11.07 14.50
C GLY A 51 -16.10 -11.45 15.67
N ALA A 52 -16.72 -11.78 16.82
CA ALA A 52 -15.98 -12.03 18.07
C ALA A 52 -15.07 -13.27 18.03
N ASP A 53 -15.44 -14.29 17.25
CA ASP A 53 -14.69 -15.54 17.13
C ASP A 53 -13.72 -15.54 15.93
N GLY A 54 -13.66 -14.42 15.20
CA GLY A 54 -12.86 -14.26 13.99
C GLY A 54 -11.40 -13.90 14.26
N LEU A 55 -10.50 -14.37 13.40
CA LEU A 55 -9.07 -14.04 13.46
C LEU A 55 -8.77 -12.81 12.59
N VAL A 56 -8.28 -11.74 13.22
CA VAL A 56 -7.70 -10.59 12.51
C VAL A 56 -6.17 -10.73 12.54
N ILE A 57 -5.55 -10.68 11.37
CA ILE A 57 -4.09 -10.71 11.23
C ILE A 57 -3.65 -9.34 10.75
N ASP A 58 -2.89 -8.64 11.58
CA ASP A 58 -2.29 -7.37 11.18
C ASP A 58 -1.04 -7.63 10.33
N VAL A 59 -1.02 -7.10 9.10
CA VAL A 59 0.06 -7.31 8.14
C VAL A 59 1.07 -6.18 8.31
N GLN A 60 2.21 -6.49 8.94
CA GLN A 60 3.30 -5.53 9.12
C GLN A 60 4.09 -5.32 7.82
N PRO A 61 4.87 -4.22 7.71
CA PRO A 61 5.91 -4.10 6.71
C PRO A 61 6.85 -5.31 6.73
N MET A 62 7.53 -5.55 5.60
CA MET A 62 8.50 -6.65 5.51
C MET A 62 9.65 -6.40 6.49
N ASN A 63 10.28 -7.47 6.95
CA ASN A 63 11.56 -7.30 7.66
C ASN A 63 12.70 -7.02 6.65
N GLU A 64 13.89 -6.67 7.15
CA GLU A 64 15.05 -6.35 6.31
C GLU A 64 15.42 -7.50 5.36
N ASP A 65 15.47 -8.74 5.86
CA ASP A 65 15.86 -9.92 5.08
C ASP A 65 14.87 -10.21 3.95
N GLU A 66 13.58 -10.16 4.25
CA GLU A 66 12.50 -10.31 3.27
C GLU A 66 12.56 -9.18 2.22
N SER A 67 12.82 -7.95 2.65
CA SER A 67 12.89 -6.78 1.78
C SER A 67 14.07 -6.86 0.81
N LEU A 68 15.24 -7.28 1.30
CA LEU A 68 16.43 -7.52 0.49
C LEU A 68 16.19 -8.67 -0.50
N ALA A 69 15.54 -9.75 -0.06
CA ALA A 69 15.18 -10.86 -0.93
C ALA A 69 14.26 -10.40 -2.08
N LEU A 70 13.25 -9.57 -1.78
CA LEU A 70 12.36 -9.00 -2.78
C LEU A 70 13.12 -8.07 -3.74
N LEU A 71 13.95 -7.15 -3.24
CA LEU A 71 14.72 -6.23 -4.07
C LEU A 71 15.64 -6.99 -5.03
N ARG A 72 16.41 -7.96 -4.52
CA ARG A 72 17.33 -8.79 -5.32
C ARG A 72 16.59 -9.65 -6.34
N GLY A 73 15.43 -10.17 -5.97
CA GLY A 73 14.51 -10.85 -6.88
C GLY A 73 13.86 -9.93 -7.91
N ARG A 74 14.00 -8.61 -7.80
CA ARG A 74 13.61 -7.66 -8.86
C ARG A 74 14.81 -7.28 -9.73
N ILE A 75 15.95 -6.93 -9.14
CA ILE A 75 17.10 -6.33 -9.86
C ILE A 75 18.10 -7.31 -10.48
N HIS A 76 17.81 -8.63 -10.48
CA HIS A 76 18.60 -9.74 -11.03
C HIS A 76 19.89 -9.35 -11.80
N GLY A 77 21.05 -9.61 -11.20
CA GLY A 77 22.35 -9.46 -11.88
C GLY A 77 22.87 -8.02 -12.00
N ASN A 78 22.15 -7.02 -11.50
CA ASN A 78 22.69 -5.68 -11.33
C ASN A 78 23.58 -5.65 -10.08
N ALA A 79 24.91 -5.62 -10.29
CA ALA A 79 25.86 -5.61 -9.18
C ALA A 79 25.70 -4.32 -8.37
N SER A 80 25.28 -4.46 -7.11
CA SER A 80 25.21 -3.38 -6.14
C SER A 80 26.00 -3.76 -4.89
N LEU A 81 26.51 -2.77 -4.17
CA LEU A 81 27.04 -3.01 -2.83
C LEU A 81 25.87 -3.38 -1.91
N VAL A 82 26.08 -4.37 -1.03
CA VAL A 82 25.06 -4.85 -0.08
C VAL A 82 24.56 -3.71 0.82
N GLU A 83 25.42 -2.76 1.17
CA GLU A 83 25.06 -1.61 1.99
C GLU A 83 24.12 -0.64 1.27
N ASP A 84 24.29 -0.46 -0.06
CA ASP A 84 23.39 0.37 -0.86
C ASP A 84 22.00 -0.26 -0.96
N GLU A 85 21.92 -1.59 -1.06
CA GLU A 85 20.65 -2.32 -1.07
C GLU A 85 19.91 -2.19 0.26
N LYS A 86 20.63 -2.31 1.38
CA LYS A 86 20.09 -2.12 2.73
C LYS A 86 19.56 -0.71 2.93
N ALA A 87 20.37 0.29 2.58
CA ALA A 87 19.97 1.69 2.69
C ALA A 87 18.75 1.99 1.80
N LEU A 88 18.66 1.37 0.61
CA LEU A 88 17.51 1.52 -0.26
C LEU A 88 16.24 0.90 0.33
N VAL A 89 16.27 -0.35 0.80
CA VAL A 89 15.06 -0.97 1.38
C VAL A 89 14.61 -0.26 2.65
N GLN A 90 15.55 0.29 3.43
CA GLN A 90 15.26 1.13 4.58
C GLN A 90 14.61 2.46 4.18
N ALA A 91 15.13 3.14 3.16
CA ALA A 91 14.56 4.40 2.64
C ALA A 91 13.15 4.19 2.06
N LEU A 92 12.86 2.99 1.56
CA LEU A 92 11.52 2.58 1.08
C LEU A 92 10.63 2.02 2.21
N GLU A 93 11.03 2.21 3.46
CA GLU A 93 10.31 1.81 4.68
C GLU A 93 9.92 0.33 4.71
N TYR A 94 10.68 -0.53 4.02
CA TYR A 94 10.39 -1.95 3.89
C TYR A 94 9.00 -2.27 3.29
N ILE A 95 8.43 -1.33 2.51
CA ILE A 95 7.12 -1.51 1.89
C ILE A 95 7.27 -2.32 0.60
N PRO A 96 6.69 -3.54 0.49
CA PRO A 96 6.88 -4.43 -0.67
C PRO A 96 6.56 -3.77 -2.01
N LEU A 97 5.52 -2.92 -2.03
CA LEU A 97 5.07 -2.23 -3.23
C LEU A 97 6.09 -1.21 -3.72
N ALA A 98 6.65 -0.42 -2.80
CA ALA A 98 7.67 0.59 -3.09
C ALA A 98 8.97 -0.09 -3.56
N ILE A 99 9.39 -1.17 -2.88
CA ILE A 99 10.55 -1.98 -3.27
C ILE A 99 10.37 -2.57 -4.68
N SER A 100 9.19 -3.12 -4.99
CA SER A 100 8.91 -3.68 -6.31
C SER A 100 8.94 -2.62 -7.42
N GLN A 101 8.45 -1.42 -7.14
CA GLN A 101 8.52 -0.28 -8.07
C GLN A 101 9.97 0.19 -8.27
N ALA A 102 10.73 0.39 -7.20
CA ALA A 102 12.13 0.78 -7.27
C ALA A 102 12.97 -0.25 -8.04
N GLY A 103 12.80 -1.54 -7.73
CA GLY A 103 13.51 -2.61 -8.45
C GLY A 103 13.18 -2.64 -9.95
N SER A 104 11.90 -2.43 -10.30
CA SER A 104 11.48 -2.33 -11.71
C SER A 104 12.10 -1.13 -12.42
N TYR A 105 12.12 0.04 -11.76
CA TYR A 105 12.73 1.25 -12.29
C TYR A 105 14.23 1.06 -12.57
N ILE A 106 14.94 0.45 -11.61
CA ILE A 106 16.37 0.14 -11.70
C ILE A 106 16.65 -0.78 -12.89
N VAL A 107 15.92 -1.90 -13.02
CA VAL A 107 16.12 -2.87 -14.11
C VAL A 107 15.89 -2.25 -15.47
N ASN A 108 14.79 -1.51 -15.64
CA ASN A 108 14.43 -0.93 -16.94
C ASN A 108 15.40 0.14 -17.42
N ARG A 109 16.23 0.69 -16.52
CA ARG A 109 17.26 1.70 -16.83
C ARG A 109 18.68 1.18 -16.63
N SER A 110 18.85 -0.10 -16.33
CA SER A 110 20.18 -0.71 -16.22
C SER A 110 20.94 -0.58 -17.55
N PRO A 111 22.26 -0.31 -17.55
CA PRO A 111 23.13 -0.14 -16.37
C PRO A 111 23.21 1.32 -15.86
N ARG A 112 22.44 2.25 -16.42
CA ARG A 112 22.52 3.69 -16.08
C ARG A 112 22.00 4.00 -14.68
N ILE A 113 21.07 3.20 -14.17
CA ILE A 113 20.54 3.31 -12.82
C ILE A 113 20.93 2.05 -12.04
N THR A 114 21.71 2.25 -10.98
CA THR A 114 22.04 1.26 -9.95
C THR A 114 21.17 1.48 -8.71
N ALA A 115 21.24 0.58 -7.72
CA ALA A 115 20.53 0.77 -6.45
C ALA A 115 21.01 2.05 -5.73
N SER A 116 22.32 2.29 -5.71
CA SER A 116 22.92 3.53 -5.18
C SER A 116 22.43 4.78 -5.91
N ARG A 117 22.43 4.78 -7.24
CA ARG A 117 21.97 5.94 -8.02
C ARG A 117 20.49 6.21 -7.83
N TYR A 118 19.67 5.15 -7.69
CA TYR A 118 18.26 5.32 -7.35
C TYR A 118 18.09 5.94 -5.97
N LEU A 119 18.85 5.45 -4.97
CA LEU A 119 18.82 5.99 -3.61
C LEU A 119 19.22 7.47 -3.56
N GLU A 120 20.24 7.87 -4.32
CA GLU A 120 20.62 9.28 -4.47
C GLU A 120 19.45 10.11 -4.99
N LEU A 121 18.85 9.72 -6.12
CA LEU A 121 17.68 10.41 -6.70
C LEU A 121 16.53 10.46 -5.68
N PHE A 122 16.25 9.35 -5.01
CA PHE A 122 15.19 9.26 -4.00
C PHE A 122 15.41 10.22 -2.83
N ASN A 123 16.66 10.49 -2.45
CA ASN A 123 16.98 11.40 -1.36
C ASN A 123 17.13 12.87 -1.78
N GLU A 124 17.06 13.20 -3.09
CA GLU A 124 17.24 14.57 -3.58
C GLU A 124 16.10 15.52 -3.13
N SER A 125 14.84 15.07 -3.14
CA SER A 125 13.69 15.84 -2.65
C SER A 125 12.44 14.98 -2.51
N GLU A 126 11.47 15.43 -1.70
CA GLU A 126 10.15 14.79 -1.59
C GLU A 126 9.41 14.73 -2.94
N SER A 127 9.59 15.75 -3.79
CA SER A 127 9.04 15.77 -5.15
C SER A 127 9.64 14.64 -6.00
N ASN A 128 10.94 14.38 -5.86
CA ASN A 128 11.60 13.29 -6.58
C ASN A 128 11.19 11.92 -6.04
N GLN A 129 11.00 11.77 -4.73
CA GLN A 129 10.42 10.55 -4.14
C GLN A 129 9.06 10.24 -4.74
N ALA A 130 8.17 11.24 -4.77
CA ALA A 130 6.85 11.10 -5.36
C ALA A 130 6.97 10.73 -6.86
N HIS A 131 7.83 11.39 -7.61
CA HIS A 131 8.04 11.11 -9.04
C HIS A 131 8.55 9.68 -9.30
N LEU A 132 9.54 9.23 -8.53
CA LEU A 132 10.14 7.89 -8.68
C LEU A 132 9.18 6.77 -8.29
N LEU A 133 8.31 6.99 -7.28
CA LEU A 133 7.26 6.04 -6.89
C LEU A 133 6.03 6.10 -7.81
N GLN A 134 5.91 7.16 -8.61
CA GLN A 134 4.89 7.31 -9.66
C GLN A 134 5.32 6.66 -11.00
N GLN A 135 6.61 6.46 -11.24
CA GLN A 135 7.07 5.91 -12.52
C GLN A 135 6.90 4.39 -12.59
N GLU A 136 5.99 3.96 -13.46
CA GLU A 136 5.89 2.57 -13.89
C GLU A 136 6.51 2.38 -15.27
N ASP A 137 7.75 1.88 -15.30
CA ASP A 137 8.37 1.45 -16.56
C ASP A 137 8.20 -0.04 -16.83
N ALA A 138 7.74 -0.80 -15.83
CA ALA A 138 7.50 -2.23 -16.01
C ALA A 138 6.08 -2.46 -16.52
N LYS A 139 5.99 -3.05 -17.72
CA LYS A 139 4.84 -3.85 -18.14
C LYS A 139 4.78 -5.11 -17.26
N ASP A 140 4.49 -4.96 -15.97
CA ASP A 140 4.16 -6.11 -15.14
C ASP A 140 2.80 -6.64 -15.60
N LEU A 141 2.80 -7.71 -16.40
CA LEU A 141 1.59 -8.35 -16.94
C LEU A 141 0.61 -8.80 -15.84
N ARG A 142 1.06 -8.88 -14.58
CA ARG A 142 0.25 -9.26 -13.42
C ARG A 142 -0.43 -8.05 -12.77
N ARG A 143 -0.06 -6.83 -13.17
CA ARG A 143 -0.64 -5.58 -12.66
C ARG A 143 -1.69 -5.08 -13.65
N ASP A 144 -2.81 -4.62 -13.14
CA ASP A 144 -3.83 -3.99 -13.96
C ASP A 144 -3.23 -2.74 -14.66
N PRO A 145 -3.16 -2.70 -16.01
CA PRO A 145 -2.65 -1.55 -16.75
C PRO A 145 -3.41 -0.23 -16.50
N SER A 146 -4.58 -0.30 -15.86
CA SER A 146 -5.38 0.85 -15.46
C SER A 146 -4.84 1.59 -14.23
N ILE A 147 -4.03 0.94 -13.37
CA ILE A 147 -3.52 1.51 -12.11
C ILE A 147 -2.08 2.00 -12.30
N ARG A 148 -1.91 3.21 -12.83
CA ARG A 148 -0.59 3.74 -13.23
C ARG A 148 0.28 4.34 -12.11
N TYR A 149 -0.16 4.33 -10.85
CA TYR A 149 0.53 5.00 -9.74
C TYR A 149 0.31 4.29 -8.41
N ALA A 150 0.37 2.96 -8.36
CA ALA A 150 -0.24 2.19 -7.28
C ALA A 150 0.10 2.67 -5.84
N VAL A 151 1.35 3.03 -5.52
CA VAL A 151 1.67 3.58 -4.18
C VAL A 151 0.89 4.86 -3.91
N ILE A 152 1.00 5.87 -4.79
CA ILE A 152 0.30 7.15 -4.61
C ILE A 152 -1.21 7.00 -4.71
N THR A 153 -1.72 6.17 -5.64
CA THR A 153 -3.15 5.88 -5.77
C THR A 153 -3.68 5.21 -4.50
N THR A 154 -2.97 4.23 -3.93
CA THR A 154 -3.37 3.60 -2.67
C THR A 154 -3.40 4.60 -1.53
N TRP A 155 -2.42 5.50 -1.42
CA TRP A 155 -2.44 6.59 -0.45
C TRP A 155 -3.61 7.55 -0.66
N GLN A 156 -3.84 8.00 -1.90
CA GLN A 156 -4.92 8.92 -2.23
C GLN A 156 -6.30 8.32 -1.96
N LEU A 157 -6.52 7.05 -2.31
CA LEU A 157 -7.77 6.35 -1.99
C LEU A 157 -7.98 6.25 -0.48
N SER A 158 -6.93 5.94 0.27
CA SER A 158 -7.00 5.86 1.73
C SER A 158 -7.29 7.24 2.36
N PHE A 159 -6.71 8.30 1.80
CA PHE A 159 -6.96 9.67 2.24
C PHE A 159 -8.35 10.17 1.87
N GLU A 160 -8.88 9.79 0.71
CA GLU A 160 -10.27 10.07 0.31
C GLU A 160 -11.26 9.36 1.24
N GLN A 161 -11.01 8.09 1.55
CA GLN A 161 -11.82 7.34 2.52
C GLN A 161 -11.80 8.03 3.89
N LEU A 162 -10.62 8.43 4.38
CA LEU A 162 -10.49 9.14 5.65
C LEU A 162 -11.21 10.50 5.63
N ARG A 163 -11.17 11.21 4.50
CA ARG A 163 -11.89 12.48 4.32
C ARG A 163 -13.41 12.29 4.37
N HIS A 164 -13.91 11.21 3.78
CA HIS A 164 -15.31 10.85 3.85
C HIS A 164 -15.74 10.49 5.28
N ASP A 165 -14.99 9.62 5.94
CA ASP A 165 -15.37 9.04 7.23
C ASP A 165 -15.07 9.97 8.42
N GLN A 166 -13.96 10.73 8.34
CA GLN A 166 -13.48 11.59 9.42
C GLN A 166 -12.79 12.88 8.88
N PRO A 167 -13.58 13.88 8.42
CA PRO A 167 -13.05 15.13 7.86
C PRO A 167 -12.07 15.87 8.79
N SER A 168 -12.33 15.88 10.10
CA SER A 168 -11.47 16.57 11.08
C SER A 168 -10.07 15.95 11.24
N ALA A 169 -9.95 14.62 11.09
CA ALA A 169 -8.66 13.95 11.08
C ALA A 169 -7.87 14.30 9.80
N THR A 170 -8.58 14.44 8.69
CA THR A 170 -8.00 14.85 7.39
C THR A 170 -7.46 16.28 7.45
N ASP A 171 -8.17 17.21 8.09
CA ASP A 171 -7.69 18.57 8.32
C ASP A 171 -6.41 18.59 9.17
N LEU A 172 -6.39 17.78 10.24
CA LEU A 172 -5.23 17.65 11.11
C LEU A 172 -4.02 17.07 10.37
N LEU A 173 -4.20 16.01 9.57
CA LEU A 173 -3.14 15.45 8.72
C LEU A 173 -2.65 16.47 7.70
N SER A 174 -3.56 17.22 7.08
CA SER A 174 -3.21 18.29 6.12
C SER A 174 -2.37 19.38 6.77
N LEU A 175 -2.66 19.73 8.04
CA LEU A 175 -1.86 20.68 8.81
C LEU A 175 -0.48 20.12 9.19
N MET A 176 -0.40 18.85 9.59
CA MET A 176 0.86 18.20 9.94
C MET A 176 1.81 18.13 8.74
N ILE A 177 1.29 17.77 7.57
CA ILE A 177 2.07 17.64 6.34
C ILE A 177 2.57 19.01 5.87
N ARG A 178 1.74 20.06 5.92
CA ARG A 178 2.18 21.44 5.57
C ARG A 178 3.28 21.98 6.48
N ARG A 179 3.27 21.62 7.77
CA ARG A 179 4.25 22.15 8.73
C ARG A 179 5.65 21.61 8.50
N ARG A 180 5.77 20.39 7.94
CA ARG A 180 7.05 19.76 7.61
C ARG A 180 7.74 20.43 6.40
N ALA A 181 6.95 20.96 5.45
CA ALA A 181 7.47 21.69 4.29
C ALA A 181 7.96 23.11 4.62
N SER A 182 7.50 23.71 5.74
CA SER A 182 7.86 25.08 6.14
C SER A 182 9.15 25.18 6.97
N THR A 183 9.75 24.06 7.39
CA THR A 183 10.97 24.04 8.21
C THR A 183 12.24 23.70 7.42
N ALA A 184 12.18 23.78 6.09
CA ALA A 184 13.29 23.46 5.18
C ALA A 184 13.89 24.70 4.47
N ASP A 185 13.64 25.91 4.98
CA ASP A 185 14.30 27.16 4.56
C ASP A 185 15.25 27.68 5.66
#